data_AF-A0A933CIT3-F1
#
_entry.id   AF-A0A933CIT3-F1
#
_cell.length_a   1.000
_cell.length_b   1.000
_cell.length_c   1.000
_cell.angle_alpha   90.00
_cell.angle_beta   90.00
_cell.angle_gamma   90.00
#
_symmetry.space_group_name_H-M   'P 1'
#
loop_
_entity.id
_entity.type
_entity.pdbx_description
1 polymer ?
#
loop_
_entity_poly.entity_id
_entity_poly.type
_entity_poly.pdbx_seq_one_letter_code
_entity_poly.pdbx_strand_id
1 'polypeptide(L)'
;MNERLRSVLAAGGITRFWTHQVEAIEAVRRGLNVVVITPTASGKSLVYNLPVIESILGDRKTRALYLFRLKGLGQDQVQNLNELLTAFELQP
;
A
#
# COMPACT_ATOMS: atom_id res chain seq x y z
N MET A 1 12.12 7.11 4.17
CA MET A 1 10.96 6.36 4.74
C MET A 1 10.86 6.72 6.22
N ASN A 2 9.69 7.14 6.68
CA ASN A 2 9.44 7.51 8.09
C ASN A 2 9.73 6.31 9.02
N GLU A 3 10.33 6.52 10.19
CA GLU A 3 10.62 5.46 11.17
C GLU A 3 9.36 4.73 11.64
N ARG A 4 8.24 5.46 11.81
CA ARG A 4 6.93 4.85 12.11
C ARG A 4 6.47 3.91 11.00
N LEU A 5 6.73 4.28 9.73
CA LEU A 5 6.38 3.45 8.58
C LEU A 5 7.18 2.16 8.57
N ARG A 6 8.48 2.26 8.83
CA ARG A 6 9.39 1.11 8.92
C ARG A 6 8.99 0.17 10.06
N SER A 7 8.71 0.69 11.26
CA SER A 7 8.40 -0.13 12.42
C SER A 7 7.10 -0.93 12.27
N VAL A 8 6.05 -0.28 11.77
CA VAL A 8 4.74 -0.93 11.54
C VAL A 8 4.84 -1.99 10.44
N LEU A 9 5.53 -1.70 9.34
CA LEU A 9 5.75 -2.68 8.27
C LEU A 9 6.57 -3.88 8.77
N ALA A 10 7.62 -3.64 9.55
CA ALA A 10 8.42 -4.72 10.13
C ALA A 10 7.62 -5.59 11.11
N ALA A 11 6.75 -4.99 11.94
CA ALA A 11 5.84 -5.71 12.82
C ALA A 11 4.82 -6.56 12.03
N GLY A 12 4.40 -6.10 10.85
CA GLY A 12 3.59 -6.86 9.89
C GLY A 12 4.37 -7.88 9.04
N GLY A 13 5.65 -8.14 9.36
CA GLY A 13 6.50 -9.11 8.65
C GLY A 13 7.17 -8.60 7.38
N ILE A 14 6.97 -7.33 7.00
CA ILE A 14 7.57 -6.71 5.81
C ILE A 14 8.90 -6.05 6.23
N THR A 15 9.98 -6.84 6.20
CA THR A 15 11.33 -6.37 6.55
C THR A 15 12.19 -6.00 5.33
N ARG A 16 11.79 -6.44 4.13
CA ARG A 16 12.43 -6.15 2.86
C ARG A 16 11.39 -5.96 1.77
N PHE A 17 11.73 -5.16 0.77
CA PHE A 17 10.93 -4.96 -0.42
C PHE A 17 11.52 -5.73 -1.59
N TRP A 18 10.65 -6.17 -2.49
CA TRP A 18 11.06 -6.62 -3.80
C TRP A 18 11.47 -5.43 -4.68
N THR A 19 12.34 -5.66 -5.65
CA THR A 19 12.82 -4.60 -6.56
C THR A 19 11.69 -3.89 -7.30
N HIS A 20 10.70 -4.64 -7.81
CA HIS A 20 9.52 -4.08 -8.48
C HIS A 20 8.67 -3.22 -7.55
N GLN A 21 8.66 -3.51 -6.24
CA GLN A 21 7.93 -2.68 -5.29
C GLN A 21 8.62 -1.34 -5.11
N VAL A 22 9.94 -1.35 -4.90
CA VAL A 22 10.74 -0.13 -4.73
C VAL A 22 10.61 0.76 -5.95
N GLU A 23 10.82 0.19 -7.15
CA GLU A 23 10.76 0.95 -8.40
C GLU A 23 9.39 1.62 -8.62
N ALA A 24 8.31 0.86 -8.41
CA ALA A 24 6.97 1.36 -8.62
C ALA A 24 6.55 2.39 -7.56
N ILE A 25 6.87 2.15 -6.28
CA ILE A 25 6.58 3.10 -5.19
C ILE A 25 7.32 4.42 -5.42
N GLU A 26 8.60 4.37 -5.79
CA GLU A 26 9.37 5.58 -6.10
C GLU A 26 8.83 6.33 -7.31
N ALA A 27 8.34 5.63 -8.34
CA ALA A 27 7.68 6.28 -9.46
C ALA A 27 6.36 6.97 -9.06
N VAL A 28 5.54 6.33 -8.21
CA VAL A 28 4.32 6.95 -7.67
C VAL A 28 4.65 8.16 -6.80
N ARG A 29 5.69 8.10 -5.96
CA ARG A 29 6.16 9.24 -5.14
C ARG A 29 6.58 10.45 -5.99
N ARG A 30 7.06 10.23 -7.22
CA ARG A 30 7.37 11.29 -8.19
C ARG A 30 6.13 11.82 -8.93
N GLY A 31 4.93 11.36 -8.58
CA GLY A 31 3.68 11.77 -9.23
C GLY A 31 3.44 11.09 -10.59
N LEU A 32 4.12 9.98 -10.88
CA LEU A 32 3.95 9.25 -12.15
C LEU A 32 2.80 8.25 -12.05
N ASN A 33 2.11 8.04 -13.18
CA ASN A 33 1.17 6.93 -13.34
C ASN A 33 1.95 5.64 -13.63
N VAL A 34 1.66 4.58 -12.89
CA VAL A 34 2.43 3.32 -12.94
C VAL A 34 1.52 2.14 -13.24
N VAL A 35 1.95 1.29 -14.16
CA VAL A 35 1.37 -0.04 -14.42
C VAL A 35 2.38 -1.09 -13.98
N VAL A 36 1.96 -2.02 -13.12
CA VAL A 36 2.83 -3.08 -12.59
C VAL A 36 2.46 -4.42 -13.18
N ILE A 37 3.40 -5.06 -13.88
CA ILE A 37 3.23 -6.39 -14.45
C ILE A 37 4.10 -7.37 -13.67
N THR A 38 3.48 -8.14 -12.77
CA THR A 38 4.16 -9.17 -11.99
C THR A 38 3.24 -10.38 -11.77
N PRO A 39 3.80 -11.59 -11.53
CA PRO A 39 3.01 -12.77 -11.23
C PRO A 39 2.04 -12.58 -10.06
N THR A 40 1.01 -13.41 -9.97
CA THR A 40 0.14 -13.48 -8.79
C THR A 40 0.97 -13.78 -7.54
N ALA A 41 0.55 -13.24 -6.39
CA ALA A 41 1.24 -13.37 -5.10
C ALA A 41 2.66 -12.74 -5.02
N SER A 42 3.05 -11.89 -5.96
CA SER A 42 4.32 -11.12 -5.93
C SER A 42 4.36 -9.94 -4.94
N GLY A 43 3.33 -9.76 -4.11
CA GLY A 43 3.24 -8.61 -3.20
C GLY A 43 2.93 -7.27 -3.89
N LYS A 44 2.33 -7.28 -5.09
CA LYS A 44 1.91 -6.05 -5.81
C LYS A 44 0.97 -5.14 -5.02
N SER A 45 0.22 -5.67 -4.05
CA SER A 45 -0.68 -4.86 -3.22
C SER A 45 0.04 -3.74 -2.45
N LEU A 46 1.28 -4.00 -2.02
CA LEU A 46 2.07 -2.99 -1.30
C LEU A 46 2.42 -1.78 -2.18
N VAL A 47 2.50 -1.96 -3.49
CA VAL A 47 2.82 -0.88 -4.43
C VAL A 47 1.78 0.22 -4.43
N TYR A 48 0.50 -0.14 -4.36
CA TYR A 48 -0.57 0.86 -4.32
C TYR A 48 -0.99 1.21 -2.88
N ASN A 49 -0.86 0.29 -1.92
CA ASN A 49 -1.22 0.57 -0.52
C ASN A 49 -0.26 1.56 0.15
N LEU A 50 1.05 1.39 -0.04
CA LEU A 50 2.04 2.20 0.67
C LEU A 50 1.94 3.69 0.32
N PRO A 51 1.86 4.11 -0.96
CA PRO A 51 1.71 5.52 -1.31
C PRO A 51 0.42 6.13 -0.79
N VAL A 52 -0.68 5.36 -0.75
CA VAL A 52 -1.96 5.81 -0.18
C VAL A 52 -1.83 6.06 1.32
N ILE A 53 -1.20 5.15 2.06
CA ILE A 53 -0.93 5.30 3.49
C ILE A 53 -0.03 6.51 3.76
N GLU A 54 1.05 6.66 2.99
CA GLU A 54 1.94 7.82 3.08
C GLU A 54 1.19 9.13 2.85
N SER A 55 0.28 9.15 1.88
CA SER A 55 -0.54 10.34 1.58
C SER A 55 -1.52 10.65 2.71
N ILE A 56 -2.16 9.63 3.29
CA ILE A 56 -3.07 9.79 4.45
C ILE A 56 -2.32 10.27 5.71
N LEU A 57 -1.08 9.79 5.91
CA LEU A 57 -0.22 10.24 7.01
C LEU A 57 0.20 11.71 6.85
N GLY A 58 0.35 12.19 5.61
CA GLY A 58 0.62 13.60 5.32
C GLY A 58 -0.62 14.49 5.43
N ASP A 59 -1.76 14.03 4.94
CA ASP A 59 -3.05 14.71 5.04
C ASP A 59 -4.20 13.71 5.26
N ARG A 60 -4.82 13.75 6.45
CA ARG A 60 -5.94 12.88 6.83
C ARG A 60 -7.22 13.12 6.01
N LYS A 61 -7.31 14.22 5.25
CA LYS A 61 -8.41 14.48 4.31
C LYS A 61 -8.22 13.79 2.96
N THR A 62 -7.05 13.20 2.70
CA THR A 62 -6.77 12.43 1.48
C THR A 62 -7.83 11.34 1.26
N ARG A 63 -8.16 11.09 -0.01
CA ARG A 63 -9.05 10.00 -0.44
C ARG A 63 -8.38 9.22 -1.57
N ALA A 64 -8.64 7.93 -1.64
CA ALA A 64 -8.17 7.05 -2.70
C ALA A 64 -9.32 6.14 -3.17
N LEU A 65 -9.35 5.84 -4.46
CA LEU A 65 -10.34 4.94 -5.07
C LEU A 65 -9.66 3.64 -5.51
N TYR A 66 -10.16 2.52 -5.01
CA TYR A 66 -9.69 1.18 -5.34
C TYR A 66 -10.73 0.51 -6.24
N LEU A 67 -10.32 0.09 -7.43
CA LEU A 67 -11.19 -0.57 -8.40
C LEU A 67 -10.74 -2.02 -8.60
N PHE A 68 -11.65 -2.96 -8.33
CA PHE A 68 -11.43 -4.39 -8.51
C PHE A 68 -12.49 -4.97 -9.45
N ARG A 69 -12.07 -5.92 -10.31
CA ARG A 69 -12.97 -6.57 -11.27
C ARG A 69 -14.02 -7.46 -10.62
N LEU A 70 -13.66 -8.14 -9.53
CA LEU A 70 -14.50 -9.12 -8.85
C LEU A 70 -14.80 -8.67 -7.41
N LYS A 71 -16.05 -8.77 -6.99
CA LYS A 71 -16.50 -8.40 -5.64
C LYS A 71 -15.74 -9.17 -4.54
N GLY A 72 -15.56 -10.49 -4.72
CA GLY A 72 -14.84 -11.33 -3.75
C GLY A 72 -13.40 -10.86 -3.55
N LEU A 73 -12.66 -10.67 -4.65
CA LEU A 73 -11.30 -10.12 -4.60
C LEU A 73 -11.27 -8.73 -3.95
N GLY A 74 -12.25 -7.87 -4.25
CA GLY A 74 -12.35 -6.56 -3.62
C GLY A 74 -12.51 -6.64 -2.10
N GLN A 75 -13.34 -7.56 -1.60
CA GLN A 75 -13.53 -7.77 -0.16
C GLN A 75 -12.24 -8.23 0.52
N ASP A 76 -11.52 -9.20 -0.08
CA ASP A 76 -10.24 -9.67 0.46
C ASP A 76 -9.21 -8.53 0.53
N GLN A 77 -9.17 -7.67 -0.50
CA GLN A 77 -8.25 -6.53 -0.53
C GLN A 77 -8.64 -5.44 0.48
N VAL A 78 -9.93 -5.20 0.71
CA VAL A 78 -10.41 -4.27 1.75
C VAL A 78 -10.04 -4.78 3.14
N GLN A 79 -10.20 -6.08 3.41
CA GLN A 79 -9.81 -6.68 4.69
C GLN A 79 -8.31 -6.48 4.96
N ASN A 80 -7.46 -6.83 3.99
CA ASN A 80 -6.01 -6.64 4.09
C ASN A 80 -5.62 -5.17 4.29
N LEU A 81 -6.31 -4.25 3.60
CA LEU A 81 -6.07 -2.82 3.75
C LEU A 81 -6.46 -2.34 5.16
N ASN A 82 -7.60 -2.77 5.70
CA ASN A 82 -8.05 -2.39 7.03
C ASN A 82 -7.11 -2.85 8.14
N GLU A 83 -6.54 -4.05 8.01
CA GLU A 83 -5.51 -4.56 8.92
C GLU A 83 -4.28 -3.65 8.91
N LEU A 84 -3.82 -3.27 7.72
CA LEU A 84 -2.70 -2.36 7.55
C LEU A 84 -2.99 -0.96 8.11
N LEU A 85 -4.17 -0.40 7.83
CA LEU A 85 -4.60 0.89 8.38
C LEU A 85 -4.68 0.86 9.90
N THR A 86 -5.17 -0.24 10.49
CA THR A 86 -5.23 -0.42 11.94
C THR A 86 -3.83 -0.45 12.54
N ALA A 87 -2.88 -1.14 11.89
CA ALA A 87 -1.49 -1.15 12.34
C ALA A 87 -0.84 0.25 12.30
N PHE A 88 -1.33 1.15 11.45
CA PHE A 88 -0.94 2.55 11.42
C PHE A 88 -1.77 3.47 12.32
N GLU A 89 -2.77 2.95 13.03
CA GLU A 89 -3.75 3.72 13.81
C GLU A 89 -4.52 4.74 12.94
N LEU A 90 -4.75 4.41 11.66
CA LEU A 90 -5.34 5.30 10.65
C LEU A 90 -6.83 5.04 10.38
N GLN A 91 -7.56 4.52 11.37
CA GLN A 91 -8.99 4.22 11.20
C GLN A 91 -9.79 5.48 10.77
N PRO A 92 -10.88 5.30 9.99
CA PRO A 92 -11.77 6.40 9.60
C PRO A 92 -12.33 7.19 10.77
#